data_AF-A0A261B7C9-F1
#
_entry.id   AF-A0A261B7C9-F1
#
_cell.length_a   1.000
_cell.length_b   1.000
_cell.length_c   1.000
_cell.angle_alpha   90.00
_cell.angle_beta   90.00
_cell.angle_gamma   90.00
#
_symmetry.space_group_name_H-M   'P 1'
#
loop_
_entity.id
_entity.type
_entity.pdbx_description
1 polymer ?
#
loop_
_entity_poly.entity_id
_entity_poly.type
_entity_poly.pdbx_seq_one_letter_code
_entity_poly.pdbx_strand_id
1 'polypeptide(L)'
;MFLRRLLAFVGINTEHSRRSRGSAWPETRLFEEEKSQFLKVHSEYQTIIRFLMESYNPEFNKLSMKYHSEAFQFIYIGFTRTYEVAEMKDVRRGLQQVLERIQTEMFLLE
;
A
#
# COMPACT_ATOMS: atom_id res chain seq x y z
N MET A 1 -8.34 44.30 -11.83
CA MET A 1 -8.72 43.00 -12.45
C MET A 1 -8.81 43.04 -13.99
N PHE A 2 -8.27 44.06 -14.69
CA PHE A 2 -8.36 44.14 -16.16
C PHE A 2 -7.15 43.54 -16.91
N LEU A 3 -5.96 43.51 -16.31
CA LEU A 3 -4.73 42.98 -16.94
C LEU A 3 -4.71 41.45 -17.10
N ARG A 4 -5.43 40.70 -16.24
CA ARG A 4 -5.47 39.23 -16.33
C ARG A 4 -6.28 38.72 -17.52
N ARG A 5 -7.24 39.51 -18.03
CA ARG A 5 -8.06 39.12 -19.20
C ARG A 5 -7.35 39.39 -20.53
N LEU A 6 -6.41 40.34 -20.58
CA LEU A 6 -5.66 40.64 -21.80
C LEU A 6 -4.64 39.53 -22.13
N LEU A 7 -4.03 38.93 -21.11
CA LEU A 7 -3.05 37.84 -21.27
C LEU A 7 -3.69 36.53 -21.76
N ALA A 8 -4.99 36.32 -21.50
CA ALA A 8 -5.73 35.17 -22.02
C ALA A 8 -6.01 35.26 -23.54
N PHE A 9 -5.99 36.47 -24.11
CA PHE A 9 -6.26 36.69 -25.53
C PHE A 9 -5.01 36.47 -26.41
N VAL A 10 -3.81 36.52 -25.83
CA VAL A 10 -2.53 36.34 -26.53
C VAL A 10 -2.08 34.85 -26.53
N GLY A 11 -2.92 33.93 -26.04
CA GLY A 11 -2.63 32.50 -26.14
C GLY A 11 -1.38 32.03 -25.38
N ILE A 12 -0.91 32.81 -24.41
CA ILE A 12 0.13 32.36 -23.48
C ILE A 12 -0.58 31.54 -22.40
N ASN A 13 -1.01 30.33 -22.77
CA ASN A 13 -1.21 29.28 -21.81
C ASN A 13 0.16 29.01 -21.20
N THR A 14 0.41 29.55 -20.00
CA THR A 14 1.44 29.05 -19.10
C THR A 14 1.00 27.69 -18.57
N GLU A 15 0.72 26.75 -19.46
CA GLU A 15 0.94 25.34 -19.17
C GLU A 15 2.44 25.20 -18.94
N HIS A 16 2.83 25.37 -17.67
CA HIS A 16 3.95 24.64 -17.14
C HIS A 16 3.61 23.16 -17.31
N SER A 17 3.82 22.66 -18.53
CA SER A 17 4.09 21.25 -18.74
C SER A 17 5.31 20.96 -17.89
N ARG A 18 5.04 20.52 -16.65
CA ARG A 18 6.01 19.75 -15.88
C ARG A 18 6.24 18.50 -16.72
N ARG A 19 7.13 18.62 -17.71
CA ARG A 19 7.81 17.49 -18.33
C ARG A 19 8.41 16.74 -17.16
N SER A 20 7.72 15.68 -16.73
CA SER A 20 8.26 14.68 -15.84
C SER A 20 9.53 14.18 -16.51
N ARG A 21 10.69 14.72 -16.10
CA ARG A 21 11.98 14.15 -16.45
C ARG A 21 11.87 12.68 -16.05
N GLY A 22 11.92 11.78 -17.03
CA GLY A 22 11.97 10.35 -16.73
C GLY A 22 13.05 10.11 -15.70
N SER A 23 12.73 9.34 -14.65
CA SER A 23 13.73 8.92 -13.68
C SER A 23 14.94 8.37 -14.44
N ALA A 24 16.14 8.84 -14.10
CA ALA A 24 17.37 8.28 -14.64
C ALA A 24 17.55 6.79 -14.29
N TRP A 25 16.75 6.29 -13.33
CA TRP A 25 16.75 4.93 -12.82
C TRP A 25 15.30 4.40 -12.79
N PRO A 26 14.84 3.76 -13.87
CA PRO A 26 13.47 3.23 -13.95
C PRO A 26 13.20 2.18 -12.86
N GLU A 27 14.20 1.44 -12.41
CA GLU A 27 14.10 0.41 -11.37
C GLU A 27 13.73 1.02 -10.02
N THR A 28 14.27 2.20 -9.68
CA THR A 28 13.91 2.91 -8.45
C THR A 28 12.44 3.30 -8.45
N ARG A 29 11.90 3.72 -9.59
CA ARG A 29 10.48 4.06 -9.72
C ARG A 29 9.61 2.82 -9.51
N LEU A 30 9.97 1.71 -10.14
CA LEU A 30 9.25 0.44 -9.99
C LEU A 30 9.30 -0.07 -8.54
N PHE A 31 10.44 0.09 -7.87
CA PHE A 31 10.56 -0.27 -6.46
C PHE A 31 9.66 0.59 -5.56
N GLU A 32 9.65 1.91 -5.76
CA GLU A 32 8.77 2.81 -4.99
C GLU A 32 7.28 2.55 -5.26
N GLU A 33 6.91 2.21 -6.50
CA GLU A 33 5.56 1.78 -6.86
C GLU A 33 5.19 0.48 -6.13
N GLU A 34 6.08 -0.51 -6.12
CA GLU A 34 5.85 -1.79 -5.43
C GLU A 34 5.79 -1.60 -3.91
N LYS A 35 6.65 -0.75 -3.35
CA LYS A 35 6.63 -0.35 -1.93
C LYS A 35 5.32 0.35 -1.56
N SER A 36 4.82 1.24 -2.42
CA SER A 36 3.53 1.89 -2.24
C SER A 36 2.38 0.87 -2.21
N GLN A 37 2.42 -0.15 -3.08
CA GLN A 37 1.45 -1.24 -3.03
C GLN A 37 1.57 -2.06 -1.75
N PHE A 38 2.78 -2.38 -1.29
CA PHE A 38 3.00 -3.06 -0.02
C PHE A 38 2.39 -2.28 1.15
N LEU A 39 2.58 -0.96 1.20
CA LEU A 39 2.03 -0.10 2.26
C LEU A 39 0.49 -0.10 2.27
N LYS A 40 -0.16 -0.21 1.10
CA LYS A 40 -1.62 -0.36 1.01
C LYS A 40 -2.08 -1.67 1.63
N VAL A 41 -1.49 -2.80 1.23
CA VAL A 41 -1.79 -4.12 1.79
C VAL A 41 -1.56 -4.15 3.31
N HIS A 42 -0.46 -3.54 3.77
CA HIS A 42 -0.18 -3.40 5.20
C HIS A 42 -1.25 -2.58 5.93
N SER A 43 -1.72 -1.47 5.36
CA SER A 43 -2.79 -0.67 5.96
C SER A 43 -4.12 -1.41 6.04
N GLU A 44 -4.45 -2.21 5.02
CA GLU A 44 -5.65 -3.06 5.02
C GLU A 44 -5.54 -4.13 6.10
N TYR A 45 -4.40 -4.83 6.16
CA TYR A 45 -4.09 -5.80 7.21
C TYR A 45 -4.22 -5.20 8.62
N GLN A 46 -3.64 -4.02 8.88
CA GLN A 46 -3.72 -3.34 10.18
C GLN A 46 -5.16 -3.02 10.56
N THR A 47 -5.98 -2.61 9.58
CA THR A 47 -7.39 -2.32 9.81
C THR A 47 -8.17 -3.57 10.22
N ILE A 48 -7.95 -4.68 9.53
CA ILE A 48 -8.63 -5.95 9.82
C ILE A 48 -8.17 -6.52 11.16
N ILE A 49 -6.87 -6.56 11.44
CA ILE A 49 -6.36 -7.08 12.72
C ILE A 49 -6.88 -6.26 13.89
N ARG A 50 -6.90 -4.93 13.79
CA ARG A 50 -7.49 -4.09 14.84
C ARG A 50 -8.95 -4.43 15.07
N PHE A 51 -9.74 -4.56 14.00
CA PHE A 51 -11.14 -4.98 14.10
C PHE A 51 -11.29 -6.34 14.82
N LEU A 52 -10.46 -7.32 14.47
CA LEU A 52 -10.50 -8.64 15.09
C LEU A 52 -10.13 -8.63 16.58
N MET A 53 -9.14 -7.82 16.96
CA MET A 53 -8.70 -7.67 18.36
C MET A 53 -9.74 -6.92 19.21
N GLU A 54 -10.43 -5.95 18.64
CA GLU A 54 -11.45 -5.13 19.32
C GLU A 54 -12.83 -5.82 19.35
N SER A 55 -13.01 -6.93 18.63
CA SER A 55 -14.27 -7.67 18.62
C SER A 55 -14.53 -8.37 19.95
N TYR A 56 -15.80 -8.39 20.36
CA TYR A 56 -16.27 -9.17 21.51
C TYR A 56 -16.34 -10.69 21.20
N ASN A 57 -16.19 -11.11 19.94
CA ASN A 57 -16.15 -12.52 19.57
C ASN A 57 -14.78 -13.13 19.94
N PRO A 58 -14.73 -14.12 20.86
CA PRO A 58 -13.47 -14.73 21.25
C PRO A 58 -12.75 -15.45 20.10
N GLU A 59 -13.48 -15.95 19.09
CA GLU A 59 -12.88 -16.56 17.91
C GLU A 59 -12.16 -15.55 17.02
N PHE A 60 -12.68 -14.31 16.92
CA PHE A 60 -11.99 -13.23 16.21
C PHE A 60 -10.70 -12.82 16.93
N ASN A 61 -10.70 -12.78 18.26
CA ASN A 61 -9.47 -12.51 19.00
C ASN A 61 -8.41 -13.61 18.75
N LYS A 62 -8.79 -14.90 18.80
CA LYS A 62 -7.88 -16.01 18.45
C LYS A 62 -7.36 -15.90 17.01
N LEU A 63 -8.24 -15.56 16.07
CA LEU A 63 -7.89 -15.35 14.67
C LEU A 63 -6.85 -14.23 14.51
N SER A 64 -7.03 -13.13 15.24
CA SER A 64 -6.08 -12.01 15.25
C SER A 64 -4.68 -12.44 15.71
N MET A 65 -4.59 -13.25 16.77
CA MET A 65 -3.31 -13.70 17.33
C MET A 65 -2.58 -14.66 16.39
N LYS A 66 -3.32 -15.60 15.77
CA LYS A 66 -2.80 -16.53 14.76
C LYS A 66 -2.13 -15.76 13.61
N TYR A 67 -2.87 -14.82 13.02
CA TYR A 67 -2.41 -14.12 11.82
C TYR A 67 -1.46 -12.95 12.12
N HIS A 68 -1.45 -12.43 13.34
CA HIS A 68 -0.45 -11.45 13.77
C HIS A 68 0.97 -12.02 13.69
N SER A 69 1.16 -13.24 14.19
CA SER A 69 2.46 -13.92 14.14
C SER A 69 2.89 -14.24 12.72
N GLU A 70 1.96 -14.68 11.87
CA GLU A 70 2.27 -15.04 10.48
C GLU A 70 2.59 -13.83 9.60
N ALA A 71 1.86 -12.73 9.77
CA ALA A 71 2.09 -11.49 9.02
C ALA A 71 3.40 -10.80 9.41
N PHE A 72 3.86 -10.98 10.66
CA PHE A 72 5.02 -10.28 11.21
C PHE A 72 6.26 -10.42 10.32
N GLN A 73 6.53 -11.62 9.78
CA GLN A 73 7.69 -11.84 8.92
C GLN A 73 7.64 -10.98 7.65
N PHE A 74 6.49 -10.91 6.99
CA PHE A 74 6.32 -10.14 5.76
C PHE A 74 6.39 -8.65 6.05
N ILE A 75 5.77 -8.21 7.13
CA ILE A 75 5.79 -6.81 7.56
C ILE A 75 7.23 -6.39 7.87
N TYR A 76 7.93 -7.16 8.70
CA TYR A 76 9.30 -6.87 9.09
C TYR A 76 10.24 -6.81 7.88
N ILE A 77 10.19 -7.80 6.99
CA ILE A 77 11.02 -7.83 5.77
C ILE A 77 10.67 -6.63 4.87
N GLY A 78 9.38 -6.38 4.63
CA GLY A 78 8.92 -5.30 3.74
C GLY A 78 9.31 -3.90 4.20
N PHE A 79 9.47 -3.69 5.52
CA PHE A 79 9.96 -2.41 6.06
C PHE A 79 11.49 -2.31 6.14
N THR A 80 12.23 -3.42 6.27
CA THR A 80 13.63 -3.36 6.69
C THR A 80 14.64 -4.06 5.77
N ARG A 81 14.21 -4.97 4.89
CA ARG A 81 15.12 -5.89 4.18
C ARG A 81 14.85 -6.05 2.69
N THR A 82 14.02 -5.20 2.09
CA THR A 82 13.76 -5.23 0.64
C THR A 82 14.57 -4.15 -0.06
N TYR A 83 15.40 -4.56 -1.02
CA TYR A 83 16.21 -3.65 -1.84
C TYR A 83 15.94 -3.85 -3.33
N GLU A 84 15.30 -4.96 -3.70
CA GLU A 84 14.94 -5.29 -5.07
C GLU A 84 13.42 -5.35 -5.26
N VAL A 85 12.98 -5.06 -6.50
CA VAL A 85 11.56 -5.08 -6.87
C VAL A 85 10.96 -6.48 -6.70
N ALA A 86 11.69 -7.53 -7.06
CA ALA A 86 11.23 -8.92 -6.95
C ALA A 86 10.97 -9.31 -5.49
N GLU A 87 11.92 -9.00 -4.59
CA GLU A 87 11.77 -9.24 -3.16
C GLU A 87 10.57 -8.49 -2.59
N MET A 88 10.42 -7.21 -2.90
CA MET A 88 9.28 -6.41 -2.43
C MET A 88 7.95 -6.97 -2.92
N LYS A 89 7.91 -7.45 -4.17
CA LYS A 89 6.73 -8.07 -4.76
C LYS A 89 6.35 -9.37 -4.06
N ASP A 90 7.32 -10.22 -3.74
CA ASP A 90 7.08 -11.47 -3.04
C ASP A 90 6.62 -11.24 -1.60
N VAL A 91 7.22 -10.26 -0.91
CA VAL A 91 6.81 -9.86 0.43
C VAL A 91 5.38 -9.31 0.44
N ARG A 92 5.03 -8.44 -0.51
CA ARG A 92 3.66 -7.93 -0.66
C ARG A 92 2.67 -9.06 -0.92
N ARG A 93 3.00 -9.99 -1.81
CA ARG A 93 2.16 -11.16 -2.11
C ARG A 93 1.96 -12.05 -0.89
N GLY A 94 3.01 -12.29 -0.10
CA GLY A 94 2.91 -13.04 1.14
C GLY A 94 1.94 -12.40 2.13
N LEU A 95 2.05 -11.07 2.33
CA LEU A 95 1.11 -10.34 3.19
C LEU A 95 -0.32 -10.33 2.63
N GLN A 96 -0.48 -10.23 1.32
CA GLN A 96 -1.78 -10.32 0.64
C GLN A 96 -2.45 -11.69 0.88
N GLN A 97 -1.71 -12.79 0.77
CA GLN A 97 -2.22 -14.14 1.04
C GLN A 97 -2.59 -14.35 2.51
N VAL A 98 -1.90 -13.69 3.44
CA VAL A 98 -2.32 -13.65 4.84
C VAL A 98 -3.66 -12.93 4.96
N LEU A 99 -3.81 -11.76 4.34
CA LEU A 99 -5.04 -10.98 4.35
C LEU A 99 -6.25 -11.76 3.82
N GLU A 100 -6.09 -12.42 2.67
CA GLU A 100 -7.13 -13.23 2.03
C GLU A 100 -7.59 -14.40 2.91
N ARG A 101 -6.65 -15.05 3.61
CA ARG A 101 -6.99 -16.13 4.55
C ARG A 101 -7.71 -15.61 5.79
N ILE A 102 -7.30 -14.45 6.33
CA ILE A 102 -8.04 -13.80 7.42
C ILE A 102 -9.49 -13.56 6.98
N GLN A 103 -9.70 -12.95 5.81
CA GLN A 103 -11.05 -12.65 5.29
C GLN A 103 -11.88 -13.92 5.08
N THR A 104 -11.25 -14.98 4.56
CA THR A 104 -11.92 -16.28 4.37
C THR A 104 -12.35 -16.88 5.71
N GLU A 105 -11.46 -16.91 6.71
CA GLU A 105 -11.81 -17.45 8.03
C GLU A 105 -12.82 -16.58 8.78
N MET A 106 -12.77 -15.25 8.62
CA MET A 106 -13.80 -14.35 9.13
C MET A 106 -15.18 -14.71 8.58
N PHE A 107 -15.30 -14.89 7.27
CA PHE A 107 -16.55 -15.26 6.61
C PHE A 107 -17.12 -16.60 7.10
N LEU A 108 -16.25 -17.54 7.50
CA LEU A 108 -16.68 -18.85 8.03
C LEU A 108 -17.13 -18.79 9.51
N LEU A 109 -16.83 -17.70 10.20
CA LEU A 109 -17.14 -17.48 11.61
C LEU A 109 -18.36 -16.56 11.82
N GLU A 110 -18.85 -15.91 10.76
CA GLU A 110 -20.11 -15.17 10.69
C GLU A 110 -21.31 -16.12 10.49
#